data_AF-A0A976Q746-F1
#
_entry.id   AF-A0A976Q746-F1
#
_cell.length_a   1.000
_cell.length_b   1.000
_cell.length_c   1.000
_cell.angle_alpha   90.00
_cell.angle_beta   90.00
_cell.angle_gamma   90.00
#
_symmetry.space_group_name_H-M   'P 1'
#
loop_
_entity.id
_entity.type
_entity.pdbx_description
1 polymer ?
#
loop_
_entity_poly.entity_id
_entity_poly.type
_entity_poly.pdbx_seq_one_letter_code
_entity_poly.pdbx_strand_id
1 'polypeptide(L)'
;MKCHSCNADMPLGGKFCPECGATAAQTMSCTHCGEQNPSNSTFCAGCGKSLESQIPVKQTKDGSQDESSDFVYLLSEEKLRSISTNSVRIPYGCFAVTLVNGVVNRIQDQISSNSSEPSAISDFFNSVSELARGLIGQKNNDVKTYIVSNCQGLPLISYVHPVKQTTVKNLNLRFDFWLEASTGRSEQSGGPLGLFLQRRMENKTRLSTTEFRQIAIADVQSILESQPGLNVKSQESLDAVLDLLKKTTGISGRCALSKGKLVERRFVEVSKIQQPVYCSQCNEGYTSKLKFCESCGNNMDSADWGSSSQMLQSASGEVIVLKISLLSDKENDTFSEDQIASMVISVLDANIRKIETEKVTDSAMLESLSKELNIALAN
;
A
#
# COMPACT_ATOMS: atom_id res chain seq x y z
N MET A 1 25.21 -14.23 -2.94
CA MET A 1 25.58 -12.84 -3.35
C MET A 1 25.86 -12.03 -2.10
N LYS A 2 26.67 -10.96 -2.14
CA LYS A 2 26.97 -10.14 -0.94
C LYS A 2 25.91 -9.06 -0.72
N CYS A 3 25.53 -8.80 0.53
CA CYS A 3 24.60 -7.73 0.88
C CYS A 3 25.27 -6.36 0.69
N HIS A 4 24.62 -5.44 -0.01
CA HIS A 4 25.17 -4.09 -0.24
C HIS A 4 25.22 -3.20 1.02
N SER A 5 24.49 -3.58 2.08
CA SER A 5 24.33 -2.76 3.30
C SER A 5 25.24 -3.22 4.45
N CYS A 6 25.44 -4.53 4.63
CA CYS A 6 26.26 -5.09 5.72
C CYS A 6 27.38 -6.03 5.24
N ASN A 7 27.50 -6.27 3.93
CA ASN A 7 28.50 -7.14 3.29
C ASN A 7 28.46 -8.63 3.70
N ALA A 8 27.39 -9.08 4.38
CA ALA A 8 27.15 -10.49 4.69
C ALA A 8 26.82 -11.33 3.43
N ASP A 9 27.07 -12.64 3.48
CA ASP A 9 26.68 -13.58 2.43
C ASP A 9 25.16 -13.81 2.42
N MET A 10 24.53 -13.62 1.28
CA MET A 10 23.12 -13.90 1.06
C MET A 10 22.93 -15.18 0.23
N PRO A 11 21.95 -16.04 0.62
CA PRO A 11 21.59 -17.23 -0.15
C PRO A 11 21.07 -16.86 -1.54
N LEU A 12 21.34 -17.71 -2.53
CA LEU A 12 20.84 -17.55 -3.90
C LEU A 12 19.30 -17.53 -3.90
N GLY A 13 18.71 -16.45 -4.41
CA GLY A 13 17.25 -16.22 -4.42
C GLY A 13 16.69 -15.50 -3.18
N GLY A 14 17.53 -15.14 -2.20
CA GLY A 14 17.12 -14.38 -1.03
C GLY A 14 16.71 -12.94 -1.38
N LYS A 15 15.47 -12.56 -1.06
CA LYS A 15 14.95 -11.20 -1.27
C LYS A 15 15.51 -10.18 -0.25
N PHE A 16 15.90 -10.65 0.92
CA PHE A 16 16.41 -9.84 2.04
C PHE A 16 17.66 -10.48 2.64
N CYS A 17 18.54 -9.65 3.20
CA CYS A 17 19.71 -10.10 3.94
C CYS A 17 19.30 -10.68 5.30
N PRO A 18 19.72 -11.90 5.66
CA PRO A 18 19.38 -12.51 6.94
C PRO A 18 20.04 -11.81 8.15
N GLU A 19 21.14 -11.09 7.94
CA GLU A 19 21.89 -10.43 9.01
C GLU A 19 21.41 -9.00 9.31
N CYS A 20 20.97 -8.24 8.30
CA CYS A 20 20.58 -6.83 8.49
C CYS A 20 19.22 -6.44 7.90
N GLY A 21 18.52 -7.36 7.23
CA GLY A 21 17.20 -7.11 6.63
C GLY A 21 17.22 -6.31 5.32
N ALA A 22 18.38 -5.87 4.81
CA ALA A 22 18.45 -5.09 3.58
C ALA A 22 18.09 -5.91 2.31
N THR A 23 17.31 -5.31 1.41
CA THR A 23 16.83 -5.93 0.16
C THR A 23 17.97 -6.11 -0.84
N ALA A 24 17.97 -7.21 -1.61
CA ALA A 24 18.94 -7.43 -2.67
C ALA A 24 18.81 -6.37 -3.78
N ALA A 25 19.73 -5.40 -3.81
CA ALA A 25 19.68 -4.26 -4.73
C ALA A 25 19.80 -4.68 -6.20
N GLN A 26 18.70 -4.60 -6.93
CA GLN A 26 18.70 -4.34 -8.37
C GLN A 26 18.08 -2.95 -8.55
N THR A 27 18.66 -2.11 -9.39
CA THR A 27 18.07 -0.81 -9.77
C THR A 27 17.55 -0.88 -11.20
N MET A 28 16.52 -0.09 -11.49
CA MET A 28 15.90 0.08 -12.81
C MET A 28 15.75 1.57 -13.13
N SER A 29 16.02 1.96 -14.37
CA SER A 29 15.80 3.33 -14.83
C SER A 29 14.32 3.55 -15.20
N CYS A 30 13.76 4.66 -14.76
CA CYS A 30 12.40 5.07 -15.12
C CYS A 30 12.33 5.42 -16.61
N THR A 31 11.41 4.83 -17.38
CA THR A 31 11.27 5.16 -18.80
C THR A 31 10.58 6.51 -19.05
N HIS A 32 10.03 7.16 -18.01
CA HIS A 32 9.41 8.48 -18.13
C HIS A 32 10.37 9.65 -17.89
N CYS A 33 11.34 9.50 -16.97
CA CYS A 33 12.25 10.59 -16.60
C CYS A 33 13.73 10.19 -16.50
N GLY A 34 14.07 8.91 -16.67
CA GLY A 34 15.45 8.41 -16.65
C GLY A 34 16.03 8.09 -15.26
N GLU A 35 15.34 8.48 -14.18
CA GLU A 35 15.81 8.32 -12.79
C GLU A 35 16.09 6.85 -12.44
N GLN A 36 17.18 6.56 -11.71
CA GLN A 36 17.46 5.21 -11.21
C GLN A 36 16.67 4.93 -9.93
N ASN A 37 15.86 3.88 -9.97
CA ASN A 37 14.97 3.49 -8.88
C ASN A 37 15.27 2.05 -8.44
N PRO A 38 15.13 1.68 -7.17
CA PRO A 38 15.14 0.28 -6.75
C PRO A 38 14.13 -0.54 -7.54
N SER A 39 14.46 -1.78 -7.92
CA SER A 39 13.62 -2.67 -8.75
C SER A 39 12.29 -3.07 -8.11
N ASN A 40 12.16 -2.86 -6.79
CA ASN A 40 10.92 -3.05 -6.03
C ASN A 40 10.11 -1.74 -5.84
N SER A 41 10.52 -0.63 -6.47
CA SER A 41 9.82 0.64 -6.35
C SER A 41 8.54 0.63 -7.17
N THR A 42 7.39 0.80 -6.52
CA THR A 42 6.08 0.88 -7.18
C THR A 42 5.92 2.18 -7.99
N PHE A 43 6.59 3.24 -7.56
CA PHE A 43 6.58 4.56 -8.19
C PHE A 43 8.00 5.10 -8.35
N CYS A 44 8.21 5.88 -9.39
CA CYS A 44 9.48 6.55 -9.64
C CYS A 44 9.70 7.67 -8.61
N ALA A 45 10.84 7.65 -7.92
CA ALA A 45 11.27 8.69 -6.99
C ALA A 45 11.49 10.05 -7.67
N GLY A 46 11.83 10.07 -8.96
CA GLY A 46 12.05 11.29 -9.73
C GLY A 46 10.76 11.95 -10.23
N CYS A 47 9.83 11.17 -10.81
CA CYS A 47 8.63 11.72 -11.48
C CYS A 47 7.28 11.28 -10.89
N GLY A 48 7.25 10.39 -9.90
CA GLY A 48 6.04 9.91 -9.23
C GLY A 48 5.15 8.98 -10.06
N LYS A 49 5.50 8.69 -11.32
CA LYS A 49 4.75 7.76 -12.18
C LYS A 49 5.03 6.30 -11.78
N SER A 50 4.03 5.44 -11.92
CA SER A 50 4.15 4.02 -11.60
C SER A 50 5.18 3.31 -12.48
N LEU A 51 5.99 2.45 -11.87
CA LEU A 51 7.04 1.67 -12.53
C LEU A 51 6.64 0.21 -12.78
N GLU A 52 5.46 -0.23 -12.30
CA GLU A 52 5.00 -1.63 -12.41
C GLU A 52 4.82 -2.11 -13.86
N SER A 53 4.65 -1.20 -14.82
CA SER A 53 4.47 -1.51 -16.25
C SER A 53 5.78 -1.67 -17.03
N GLN A 54 6.95 -1.54 -16.39
CA GLN A 54 8.23 -1.31 -17.09
C GLN A 54 9.30 -2.39 -16.87
N ILE A 55 8.98 -3.54 -16.27
CA ILE A 55 9.93 -4.66 -16.15
C ILE A 55 9.91 -5.50 -17.44
N PRO A 56 10.99 -5.54 -18.25
CA PRO A 56 11.07 -6.46 -19.37
C PRO A 56 11.42 -7.84 -18.83
N VAL A 57 10.47 -8.78 -18.91
CA VAL A 57 10.72 -10.20 -18.62
C VAL A 57 11.65 -10.74 -19.71
N LYS A 58 12.90 -11.01 -19.34
CA LYS A 58 13.86 -11.71 -20.20
C LYS A 58 13.37 -13.15 -20.36
N GLN A 59 12.82 -13.46 -21.53
CA GLN A 59 12.40 -14.80 -21.92
C GLN A 59 13.64 -15.70 -22.07
N THR A 60 13.81 -16.64 -21.15
CA THR A 60 14.55 -17.88 -21.42
C THR A 60 13.55 -18.99 -21.66
N LYS A 61 13.55 -19.49 -22.90
CA LYS A 61 12.90 -20.73 -23.29
C LYS A 61 13.54 -21.88 -22.52
N ASP A 62 12.87 -22.38 -21.49
CA ASP A 62 12.89 -23.81 -21.18
C ASP A 62 11.63 -24.22 -20.42
N GLY A 63 11.08 -25.38 -20.76
CA GLY A 63 9.75 -25.84 -20.37
C GLY A 63 9.67 -26.36 -18.94
N SER A 64 9.74 -25.47 -17.95
CA SER A 64 9.26 -25.76 -16.59
C SER A 64 8.47 -24.55 -16.08
N GLN A 65 7.14 -24.68 -16.14
CA GLN A 65 6.24 -23.67 -15.59
C GLN A 65 6.41 -23.65 -14.06
N ASP A 66 6.70 -22.48 -13.51
CA ASP A 66 6.79 -22.27 -12.06
C ASP A 66 5.37 -22.25 -11.46
N GLU A 67 4.82 -23.44 -11.21
CA GLU A 67 3.48 -23.70 -10.66
C GLU A 67 3.29 -23.18 -9.21
N SER A 68 4.26 -22.44 -8.66
CA SER A 68 4.27 -22.01 -7.26
C SER A 68 3.65 -20.62 -6.98
N SER A 69 3.13 -19.93 -8.00
CA SER A 69 2.64 -18.54 -7.87
C SER A 69 1.18 -18.32 -8.29
N ASP A 70 0.49 -19.37 -8.72
CA ASP A 70 -0.91 -19.28 -9.13
C ASP A 70 -1.85 -19.19 -7.92
N PHE A 71 -2.88 -18.35 -8.04
CA PHE A 71 -3.88 -18.15 -6.99
C PHE A 71 -4.79 -19.38 -6.84
N VAL A 72 -5.14 -20.01 -7.96
CA VAL A 72 -5.80 -21.31 -8.04
C VAL A 72 -5.07 -22.19 -9.06
N TYR A 73 -4.79 -23.45 -8.72
CA TYR A 73 -4.30 -24.42 -9.71
C TYR A 73 -4.84 -25.82 -9.46
N LEU A 74 -4.97 -26.59 -10.53
CA LEU A 74 -5.44 -27.97 -10.55
C LEU A 74 -4.28 -28.91 -10.20
N LEU A 75 -4.46 -29.74 -9.18
CA LEU A 75 -3.61 -30.91 -8.95
C LEU A 75 -3.99 -32.00 -9.93
N SER A 76 -3.08 -32.32 -10.86
CA SER A 76 -3.28 -33.42 -11.80
C SER A 76 -3.37 -34.76 -11.07
N GLU A 77 -4.08 -35.72 -11.66
CA GLU A 77 -4.16 -37.08 -11.11
C GLU A 77 -2.78 -37.71 -10.89
N GLU A 78 -1.83 -37.44 -11.78
CA GLU A 78 -0.44 -37.92 -11.65
C GLU A 78 0.20 -37.41 -10.36
N LYS A 79 0.04 -36.11 -10.06
CA LYS A 79 0.56 -35.51 -8.82
C LYS A 79 -0.13 -36.07 -7.59
N LEU A 80 -1.45 -36.27 -7.63
CA LEU A 80 -2.22 -36.88 -6.53
C LEU A 80 -1.86 -38.35 -6.28
N ARG A 81 -1.32 -39.05 -7.29
CA ARG A 81 -0.80 -40.43 -7.16
C ARG A 81 0.66 -40.48 -6.70
N SER A 82 1.40 -39.37 -6.79
CA SER A 82 2.79 -39.32 -6.34
C SER A 82 2.87 -39.42 -4.81
N ILE A 83 3.82 -40.21 -4.30
CA ILE A 83 4.02 -40.45 -2.85
C ILE A 83 4.92 -39.34 -2.24
N SER A 84 5.57 -38.53 -3.07
CA SER A 84 6.56 -37.54 -2.64
C SER A 84 6.06 -36.11 -2.80
N THR A 85 6.12 -35.32 -1.72
CA THR A 85 5.86 -33.88 -1.75
C THR A 85 6.91 -33.10 -2.53
N ASN A 86 8.09 -33.70 -2.81
CA ASN A 86 9.15 -33.01 -3.55
C ASN A 86 8.78 -32.74 -5.02
N SER A 87 7.82 -33.49 -5.58
CA SER A 87 7.29 -33.27 -6.93
C SER A 87 6.11 -32.30 -6.98
N VAL A 88 5.62 -31.80 -5.85
CA VAL A 88 4.44 -30.92 -5.77
C VAL A 88 4.76 -29.71 -4.89
N ARG A 89 4.84 -28.52 -5.50
CA ARG A 89 4.97 -27.27 -4.72
C ARG A 89 3.59 -26.84 -4.24
N ILE A 90 3.41 -26.76 -2.93
CA ILE A 90 2.18 -26.26 -2.28
C ILE A 90 2.55 -25.00 -1.50
N PRO A 91 1.94 -23.85 -1.79
CA PRO A 91 2.19 -22.63 -1.04
C PRO A 91 1.67 -22.77 0.39
N TYR A 92 2.35 -22.11 1.33
CA TYR A 92 1.84 -21.98 2.69
C TYR A 92 0.64 -21.04 2.73
N GLY A 93 -0.38 -21.37 3.53
CA GLY A 93 -1.61 -20.59 3.62
C GLY A 93 -2.55 -20.86 2.45
N CYS A 94 -2.86 -22.14 2.19
CA CYS A 94 -3.81 -22.54 1.14
C CYS A 94 -4.88 -23.50 1.67
N PHE A 95 -5.91 -23.72 0.87
CA PHE A 95 -6.87 -24.80 1.08
C PHE A 95 -7.06 -25.58 -0.22
N ALA A 96 -7.39 -26.86 -0.08
CA ALA A 96 -7.71 -27.75 -1.19
C ALA A 96 -9.22 -27.88 -1.33
N VAL A 97 -9.69 -27.92 -2.58
CA VAL A 97 -11.09 -28.09 -2.94
C VAL A 97 -11.20 -29.28 -3.89
N THR A 98 -11.87 -30.34 -3.45
CA THR A 98 -12.16 -31.50 -4.30
C THR A 98 -13.59 -31.39 -4.81
N LEU A 99 -13.72 -31.35 -6.13
CA LEU A 99 -14.98 -31.41 -6.86
C LEU A 99 -15.25 -32.85 -7.32
N VAL A 100 -16.52 -33.26 -7.27
CA VAL A 100 -17.03 -34.49 -7.88
C VAL A 100 -18.18 -34.11 -8.81
N ASN A 101 -18.05 -34.41 -10.10
CA ASN A 101 -19.02 -34.04 -11.14
C ASN A 101 -19.36 -32.54 -11.12
N GLY A 102 -18.34 -31.70 -10.92
CA GLY A 102 -18.46 -30.24 -10.87
C GLY A 102 -18.98 -29.65 -9.55
N VAL A 103 -19.35 -30.47 -8.56
CA VAL A 103 -19.88 -30.01 -7.27
C VAL A 103 -18.81 -30.15 -6.18
N VAL A 104 -18.72 -29.16 -5.28
CA VAL A 104 -17.78 -29.21 -4.13
C VAL A 104 -18.14 -30.38 -3.22
N ASN A 105 -17.25 -31.36 -3.17
CA ASN A 105 -17.37 -32.53 -2.30
C ASN A 105 -16.68 -32.31 -0.95
N ARG A 106 -15.48 -31.71 -0.95
CA ARG A 106 -14.74 -31.44 0.29
C ARG A 106 -13.80 -30.25 0.15
N ILE A 107 -13.69 -29.48 1.23
CA ILE A 107 -12.69 -28.43 1.44
C ILE A 107 -11.77 -28.87 2.58
N GLN A 108 -10.47 -28.73 2.39
CA GLN A 108 -9.46 -29.02 3.42
C GLN A 108 -8.58 -27.79 3.57
N ASP A 109 -8.57 -27.16 4.74
CA ASP A 109 -7.70 -26.02 5.03
C ASP A 109 -6.35 -26.51 5.56
N GLN A 110 -5.26 -25.89 5.12
CA GLN A 110 -3.92 -26.17 5.64
C GLN A 110 -3.75 -25.66 7.08
N ILE A 111 -4.47 -24.59 7.42
CA ILE A 111 -4.46 -23.96 8.74
C ILE A 111 -5.86 -24.14 9.35
N SER A 112 -6.00 -25.09 10.27
CA SER A 112 -7.29 -25.31 10.92
C SER A 112 -7.59 -24.18 11.90
N SER A 113 -8.86 -23.76 11.99
CA SER A 113 -9.31 -22.75 12.97
C SER A 113 -9.19 -23.19 14.43
N ASN A 114 -8.92 -24.47 14.69
CA ASN A 114 -8.79 -25.05 16.04
C ASN A 114 -7.34 -25.36 16.44
N SER A 115 -6.35 -25.08 15.58
CA SER A 115 -4.93 -25.27 15.88
C SER A 115 -4.16 -23.99 15.58
N SER A 116 -3.42 -23.48 16.56
CA SER A 116 -2.53 -22.32 16.40
C SER A 116 -1.28 -22.63 15.56
N GLU A 117 -1.05 -23.91 15.25
CA GLU A 117 0.01 -24.33 14.34
C GLU A 117 -0.57 -24.92 13.04
N PRO A 118 -0.01 -24.54 11.87
CA PRO A 118 -0.36 -25.13 10.58
C PRO A 118 0.01 -26.61 10.55
N SER A 119 -0.77 -27.42 9.83
CA SER A 119 -0.30 -28.76 9.47
C SER A 119 0.97 -28.66 8.62
N ALA A 120 1.91 -29.60 8.80
CA ALA A 120 3.05 -29.71 7.90
C ALA A 120 2.53 -29.86 6.46
N ILE A 121 3.20 -29.21 5.49
CA ILE A 121 2.79 -29.24 4.07
C ILE A 121 2.61 -30.69 3.59
N SER A 122 3.42 -31.62 4.10
CA SER A 122 3.31 -33.06 3.83
C SER A 122 2.01 -33.67 4.32
N ASP A 123 1.59 -33.35 5.55
CA ASP A 123 0.42 -33.95 6.17
C ASP A 123 -0.85 -33.45 5.47
N PHE A 124 -0.88 -32.15 5.17
CA PHE A 124 -1.91 -31.54 4.34
C PHE A 124 -2.03 -32.23 2.98
N PHE A 125 -0.91 -32.34 2.25
CA PHE A 125 -0.91 -32.96 0.92
C PHE A 125 -1.33 -34.42 0.94
N ASN A 126 -0.86 -35.18 1.94
CA ASN A 126 -1.20 -36.59 2.10
C ASN A 126 -2.70 -36.77 2.34
N SER A 127 -3.29 -35.96 3.24
CA SER A 127 -4.73 -35.97 3.50
C SER A 127 -5.55 -35.64 2.23
N VAL A 128 -5.11 -34.65 1.47
CA VAL A 128 -5.75 -34.27 0.19
C VAL A 128 -5.66 -35.41 -0.84
N SER A 129 -4.48 -36.02 -0.97
CA SER A 129 -4.21 -37.07 -1.95
C SER A 129 -4.94 -38.38 -1.63
N GLU A 130 -4.99 -38.78 -0.35
CA GLU A 130 -5.74 -39.96 0.10
C GLU A 130 -7.23 -39.82 -0.21
N LEU A 131 -7.81 -38.65 0.06
CA LEU A 131 -9.21 -38.37 -0.26
C LEU A 131 -9.48 -38.44 -1.76
N ALA A 132 -8.67 -37.74 -2.56
CA ALA A 132 -8.89 -37.68 -4.01
C ALA A 132 -8.77 -39.09 -4.64
N ARG A 133 -7.78 -39.89 -4.21
CA ARG A 133 -7.61 -41.28 -4.66
C ARG A 133 -8.82 -42.16 -4.34
N GLY A 134 -9.44 -41.97 -3.18
CA GLY A 134 -10.65 -42.71 -2.78
C GLY A 134 -11.85 -42.45 -3.70
N LEU A 135 -11.88 -41.30 -4.38
CA LEU A 135 -12.97 -40.87 -5.27
C LEU A 135 -12.72 -41.23 -6.73
N ILE A 136 -11.47 -41.13 -7.21
CA ILE A 136 -11.06 -41.40 -8.60
C ILE A 136 -11.33 -42.85 -9.02
N GLY A 137 -11.36 -43.80 -8.07
CA GLY A 137 -11.62 -45.22 -8.33
C GLY A 137 -13.09 -45.64 -8.42
N GLN A 138 -14.04 -44.73 -8.16
CA GLN A 138 -15.47 -45.03 -8.21
C GLN A 138 -16.03 -44.79 -9.62
N LYS A 139 -16.74 -45.77 -10.20
CA LYS A 139 -17.22 -45.71 -11.60
C LYS A 139 -18.07 -44.45 -11.87
N ASN A 140 -17.75 -43.73 -12.96
CA ASN A 140 -18.44 -42.55 -13.50
C ASN A 140 -18.31 -41.20 -12.74
N ASN A 141 -17.24 -40.98 -11.96
CA ASN A 141 -17.01 -39.68 -11.33
C ASN A 141 -15.90 -38.87 -12.04
N ASP A 142 -16.20 -37.64 -12.46
CA ASP A 142 -15.18 -36.63 -12.80
C ASP A 142 -14.69 -35.96 -11.51
N VAL A 143 -13.42 -36.18 -11.15
CA VAL A 143 -12.83 -35.69 -9.89
C VAL A 143 -11.75 -34.67 -10.19
N LYS A 144 -11.94 -33.43 -9.73
CA LYS A 144 -10.95 -32.35 -9.86
C LYS A 144 -10.56 -31.84 -8.48
N THR A 145 -9.27 -31.72 -8.21
CA THR A 145 -8.78 -31.13 -6.94
C THR A 145 -7.99 -29.88 -7.22
N TYR A 146 -8.46 -28.75 -6.72
CA TYR A 146 -7.79 -27.46 -6.84
C TYR A 146 -7.11 -27.09 -5.53
N ILE A 147 -5.93 -26.48 -5.61
CA ILE A 147 -5.32 -25.74 -4.50
C ILE A 147 -5.61 -24.26 -4.70
N VAL A 148 -6.07 -23.62 -3.64
CA VAL A 148 -6.48 -22.21 -3.64
C VAL A 148 -5.71 -21.47 -2.56
N SER A 149 -5.10 -20.34 -2.91
CA SER A 149 -4.42 -19.48 -1.94
C SER A 149 -5.43 -18.85 -0.98
N ASN A 150 -5.21 -19.02 0.33
CA ASN A 150 -6.05 -18.42 1.37
C ASN A 150 -5.53 -17.03 1.72
N CYS A 151 -6.14 -16.01 1.10
CA CYS A 151 -5.78 -14.62 1.34
C CYS A 151 -6.76 -13.91 2.28
N GLN A 152 -7.63 -14.65 2.98
CA GLN A 152 -8.63 -14.05 3.87
C GLN A 152 -7.96 -13.23 4.96
N GLY A 153 -8.46 -12.00 5.16
CA GLY A 153 -7.89 -11.06 6.13
C GLY A 153 -6.61 -10.34 5.67
N LEU A 154 -6.02 -10.73 4.53
CA LEU A 154 -4.83 -10.12 3.97
C LEU A 154 -5.19 -9.07 2.89
N PRO A 155 -4.53 -7.90 2.87
CA PRO A 155 -4.76 -6.86 1.86
C PRO A 155 -4.08 -7.18 0.50
N LEU A 156 -3.94 -8.47 0.15
CA LEU A 156 -3.18 -8.88 -1.04
C LEU A 156 -3.90 -8.51 -2.35
N ILE A 157 -5.22 -8.63 -2.35
CA ILE A 157 -6.06 -8.44 -3.53
C ILE A 157 -6.99 -7.27 -3.24
N SER A 158 -6.43 -6.07 -3.33
CA SER A 158 -7.10 -4.82 -2.96
C SER A 158 -7.48 -3.96 -4.18
N TYR A 159 -8.59 -3.24 -4.08
CA TYR A 159 -9.07 -2.26 -5.06
C TYR A 159 -9.60 -1.01 -4.36
N VAL A 160 -9.28 0.17 -4.91
CA VAL A 160 -9.77 1.46 -4.41
C VAL A 160 -10.66 2.08 -5.47
N HIS A 161 -11.93 2.26 -5.13
CA HIS A 161 -12.94 2.87 -6.00
C HIS A 161 -13.24 4.30 -5.55
N PRO A 162 -12.99 5.33 -6.39
CA PRO A 162 -13.32 6.70 -6.04
C PRO A 162 -14.85 6.92 -6.05
N VAL A 163 -15.37 7.48 -4.97
CA VAL A 163 -16.80 7.81 -4.84
C VAL A 163 -17.04 9.20 -5.41
N LYS A 164 -17.90 9.28 -6.44
CA LYS A 164 -18.36 10.55 -7.01
C LYS A 164 -19.55 11.09 -6.20
N GLN A 165 -19.29 11.70 -5.05
CA GLN A 165 -20.31 12.43 -4.27
C GLN A 165 -20.08 13.95 -4.33
N THR A 166 -21.16 14.71 -4.40
CA THR A 166 -21.14 16.17 -4.64
C THR A 166 -20.76 17.00 -3.41
N THR A 167 -20.94 16.46 -2.20
CA THR A 167 -20.78 17.19 -0.92
C THR A 167 -19.49 16.91 -0.16
N VAL A 168 -18.77 15.81 -0.46
CA VAL A 168 -17.51 15.46 0.22
C VAL A 168 -16.49 15.03 -0.84
N LYS A 169 -15.37 15.75 -0.90
CA LYS A 169 -14.28 15.45 -1.84
C LYS A 169 -13.45 14.26 -1.31
N ASN A 170 -12.87 13.48 -2.22
CA ASN A 170 -11.91 12.40 -1.95
C ASN A 170 -12.42 11.23 -1.07
N LEU A 171 -13.69 10.86 -1.17
CA LEU A 171 -14.15 9.59 -0.60
C LEU A 171 -13.77 8.42 -1.51
N ASN A 172 -13.24 7.37 -0.90
CA ASN A 172 -12.82 6.16 -1.59
C ASN A 172 -13.40 4.93 -0.88
N LEU A 173 -13.93 3.98 -1.64
CA LEU A 173 -14.24 2.64 -1.14
C LEU A 173 -13.00 1.76 -1.34
N ARG A 174 -12.49 1.17 -0.26
CA ARG A 174 -11.45 0.14 -0.34
C ARG A 174 -12.09 -1.22 -0.24
N PHE A 175 -11.86 -2.06 -1.24
CA PHE A 175 -12.23 -3.46 -1.26
C PHE A 175 -11.00 -4.33 -1.11
N ASP A 176 -11.09 -5.38 -0.27
CA ASP A 176 -10.13 -6.48 -0.24
C ASP A 176 -10.89 -7.78 -0.56
N PHE A 177 -10.35 -8.65 -1.42
CA PHE A 177 -11.03 -9.84 -1.95
C PHE A 177 -10.33 -11.16 -1.60
N TRP A 178 -11.12 -12.23 -1.44
CA TRP A 178 -10.64 -13.60 -1.26
C TRP A 178 -11.71 -14.64 -1.67
N LEU A 179 -11.33 -15.91 -1.66
CA LEU A 179 -12.27 -17.04 -1.74
C LEU A 179 -12.41 -17.65 -0.35
N GLU A 180 -13.64 -17.88 0.10
CA GLU A 180 -13.91 -18.39 1.43
C GLU A 180 -13.89 -19.93 1.46
N ALA A 181 -13.16 -20.50 2.41
CA ALA A 181 -13.04 -21.93 2.64
C ALA A 181 -14.19 -22.48 3.52
N SER A 182 -15.44 -22.09 3.24
CA SER A 182 -16.61 -22.51 4.03
C SER A 182 -17.59 -23.35 3.20
N THR A 183 -18.02 -24.48 3.76
CA THR A 183 -19.18 -25.21 3.23
C THR A 183 -20.43 -24.69 3.93
N GLY A 184 -21.22 -23.86 3.26
CA GLY A 184 -22.60 -23.62 3.67
C GLY A 184 -23.33 -24.96 3.71
N ARG A 185 -23.94 -25.35 4.85
CA ARG A 185 -24.52 -26.68 5.08
C ARG A 185 -25.72 -27.06 4.17
N SER A 186 -26.08 -26.28 3.15
CA SER A 186 -27.30 -26.56 2.36
C SER A 186 -27.33 -26.05 0.92
N GLU A 187 -26.22 -26.09 0.16
CA GLU A 187 -26.27 -25.67 -1.25
C GLU A 187 -25.88 -26.82 -2.20
N GLN A 188 -26.82 -27.20 -3.07
CA GLN A 188 -26.66 -28.21 -4.13
C GLN A 188 -25.52 -27.88 -5.12
N SER A 189 -25.06 -26.63 -5.13
CA SER A 189 -24.01 -26.06 -5.99
C SER A 189 -22.63 -25.93 -5.32
N GLY A 190 -22.45 -26.40 -4.09
CA GLY A 190 -21.15 -26.33 -3.39
C GLY A 190 -20.77 -24.94 -2.85
N GLY A 191 -21.76 -24.07 -2.64
CA GLY A 191 -21.55 -22.75 -2.06
C GLY A 191 -21.00 -21.70 -3.05
N PRO A 192 -20.70 -20.49 -2.56
CA PRO A 192 -20.03 -19.43 -3.31
C PRO A 192 -18.72 -19.90 -3.97
N LEU A 193 -17.93 -20.70 -3.27
CA LEU A 193 -16.69 -21.25 -3.81
C LEU A 193 -16.94 -22.18 -5.01
N GLY A 194 -17.94 -23.05 -4.93
CA GLY A 194 -18.36 -23.89 -6.05
C GLY A 194 -18.77 -23.07 -7.27
N LEU A 195 -19.56 -22.01 -7.06
CA LEU A 195 -19.95 -21.07 -8.12
C LEU A 195 -18.74 -20.44 -8.81
N PHE A 196 -17.75 -19.98 -8.04
CA PHE A 196 -16.52 -19.40 -8.60
C PHE A 196 -15.77 -20.42 -9.46
N LEU A 197 -15.52 -21.62 -8.93
CA LEU A 197 -14.79 -22.67 -9.63
C LEU A 197 -15.51 -23.12 -10.91
N GLN A 198 -16.84 -23.29 -10.84
CA GLN A 198 -17.64 -23.62 -12.03
C GLN A 198 -17.53 -22.53 -13.10
N ARG A 199 -17.65 -21.26 -12.73
CA ARG A 199 -17.68 -20.16 -13.73
C ARG A 199 -16.30 -19.79 -14.27
N ARG A 200 -15.24 -19.94 -13.48
CA ARG A 200 -13.91 -19.41 -13.80
C ARG A 200 -12.86 -20.50 -14.06
N MET A 201 -13.05 -21.71 -13.53
CA MET A 201 -12.06 -22.80 -13.57
C MET A 201 -12.50 -24.05 -14.34
N GLU A 202 -13.77 -24.18 -14.78
CA GLU A 202 -14.27 -25.38 -15.48
C GLU A 202 -13.38 -25.81 -16.65
N ASN A 203 -12.93 -24.83 -17.44
CA ASN A 203 -12.06 -25.01 -18.61
C ASN A 203 -10.63 -24.49 -18.39
N LYS A 204 -10.22 -24.26 -17.13
CA LYS A 204 -8.87 -23.80 -16.78
C LYS A 204 -8.21 -24.73 -15.76
N THR A 205 -6.92 -24.92 -15.92
CA THR A 205 -6.09 -25.66 -14.93
C THR A 205 -5.42 -24.74 -13.93
N ARG A 206 -5.36 -23.43 -14.21
CA ARG A 206 -4.76 -22.43 -13.33
C ARG A 206 -5.39 -21.05 -13.51
N LEU A 207 -5.24 -20.22 -12.48
CA LEU A 207 -5.65 -18.83 -12.46
C LEU A 207 -4.68 -18.07 -11.55
N SER A 208 -4.00 -17.09 -12.13
CA SER A 208 -2.99 -16.29 -11.42
C SER A 208 -3.63 -15.27 -10.47
N THR A 209 -2.84 -14.77 -9.51
CA THR A 209 -3.28 -13.69 -8.60
C THR A 209 -3.70 -12.43 -9.37
N THR A 210 -3.00 -12.10 -10.45
CA THR A 210 -3.33 -10.95 -11.31
C THR A 210 -4.67 -11.15 -12.02
N GLU A 211 -4.92 -12.34 -12.57
CA GLU A 211 -6.22 -12.66 -13.19
C GLU A 211 -7.36 -12.61 -12.16
N PHE A 212 -7.17 -13.19 -10.96
CA PHE A 212 -8.18 -13.09 -9.90
C PHE A 212 -8.49 -11.65 -9.55
N ARG A 213 -7.46 -10.82 -9.38
CA ARG A 213 -7.61 -9.39 -9.09
C ARG A 213 -8.42 -8.67 -10.18
N GLN A 214 -8.11 -8.92 -11.44
CA GLN A 214 -8.83 -8.31 -12.56
C GLN A 214 -10.30 -8.73 -12.59
N ILE A 215 -10.59 -10.01 -12.37
CA ILE A 215 -11.96 -10.53 -12.29
C ILE A 215 -12.71 -9.86 -11.13
N ALA A 216 -12.14 -9.83 -9.92
CA ALA A 216 -12.77 -9.23 -8.75
C ALA A 216 -13.05 -7.73 -8.93
N ILE A 217 -12.13 -6.99 -9.56
CA ILE A 217 -12.32 -5.56 -9.87
C ILE A 217 -13.46 -5.37 -10.87
N ALA A 218 -13.47 -6.13 -11.98
CA ALA A 218 -14.51 -6.00 -13.00
C ALA A 218 -15.89 -6.36 -12.43
N ASP A 219 -15.97 -7.44 -11.66
CA ASP A 219 -17.21 -7.91 -11.06
C ASP A 219 -17.76 -6.91 -10.03
N VAL A 220 -16.92 -6.33 -9.15
CA VAL A 220 -17.39 -5.31 -8.17
C VAL A 220 -17.78 -4.01 -8.87
N GLN A 221 -17.08 -3.60 -9.92
CA GLN A 221 -17.42 -2.39 -10.68
C GLN A 221 -18.80 -2.53 -11.32
N SER A 222 -19.08 -3.67 -11.95
CA SER A 222 -20.39 -3.95 -12.52
C SER A 222 -21.51 -3.91 -11.47
N ILE A 223 -21.25 -4.41 -10.26
CA ILE A 223 -22.22 -4.35 -9.16
C ILE A 223 -22.45 -2.90 -8.70
N LEU A 224 -21.39 -2.12 -8.53
CA LEU A 224 -21.50 -0.71 -8.13
C LEU A 224 -22.28 0.11 -9.18
N GLU A 225 -22.04 -0.13 -10.47
CA GLU A 225 -22.78 0.48 -11.57
C GLU A 225 -24.28 0.15 -11.53
N SER A 226 -24.64 -1.05 -11.06
CA SER A 226 -26.05 -1.45 -10.87
C SER A 226 -26.72 -0.81 -9.64
N GLN A 227 -25.98 -0.07 -8.80
CA GLN A 227 -26.48 0.53 -7.55
C GLN A 227 -26.23 2.05 -7.47
N PRO A 228 -26.91 2.88 -8.29
CA PRO A 228 -26.69 4.33 -8.34
C PRO A 228 -27.08 5.07 -7.05
N GLY A 229 -27.88 4.47 -6.17
CA GLY A 229 -28.34 5.03 -4.90
C GLY A 229 -27.58 4.53 -3.66
N LEU A 230 -26.42 3.89 -3.84
CA LEU A 230 -25.68 3.27 -2.74
C LEU A 230 -25.31 4.28 -1.65
N ASN A 231 -25.76 4.03 -0.42
CA ASN A 231 -25.34 4.79 0.74
C ASN A 231 -23.97 4.32 1.23
N VAL A 232 -22.91 4.87 0.63
CA VAL A 232 -21.50 4.53 0.94
C VAL A 232 -21.07 4.78 2.39
N LYS A 233 -21.86 5.54 3.17
CA LYS A 233 -21.58 5.82 4.58
C LYS A 233 -22.15 4.76 5.52
N SER A 234 -23.04 3.89 5.04
CA SER A 234 -23.62 2.80 5.82
C SER A 234 -22.84 1.52 5.57
N GLN A 235 -22.27 0.93 6.62
CA GLN A 235 -21.59 -0.36 6.51
C GLN A 235 -22.55 -1.46 6.04
N GLU A 236 -23.80 -1.45 6.50
CA GLU A 236 -24.83 -2.39 6.05
C GLU A 236 -25.08 -2.33 4.53
N SER A 237 -25.05 -1.12 3.96
CA SER A 237 -25.18 -0.96 2.50
C SER A 237 -23.95 -1.47 1.75
N LEU A 238 -22.75 -1.30 2.31
CA LEU A 238 -21.51 -1.86 1.74
C LEU A 238 -21.47 -3.38 1.85
N ASP A 239 -21.95 -3.93 2.96
CA ASP A 239 -22.05 -5.38 3.17
C ASP A 239 -23.05 -6.00 2.18
N ALA A 240 -24.17 -5.33 1.90
CA ALA A 240 -25.12 -5.77 0.87
C ALA A 240 -24.50 -5.82 -0.55
N VAL A 241 -23.58 -4.91 -0.88
CA VAL A 241 -22.80 -4.96 -2.14
C VAL A 241 -21.91 -6.20 -2.19
N LEU A 242 -21.25 -6.53 -1.07
CA LEU A 242 -20.39 -7.71 -0.96
C LEU A 242 -21.19 -9.01 -1.00
N ASP A 243 -22.36 -9.04 -0.36
CA ASP A 243 -23.27 -10.19 -0.42
C ASP A 243 -23.74 -10.46 -1.85
N LEU A 244 -24.06 -9.40 -2.59
CA LEU A 244 -24.41 -9.53 -4.00
C LEU A 244 -23.23 -10.02 -4.84
N LEU A 245 -22.01 -9.53 -4.59
CA LEU A 245 -20.78 -10.03 -5.23
C LEU A 245 -20.58 -11.52 -4.96
N LYS A 246 -20.66 -11.91 -3.69
CA LYS A 246 -20.50 -13.30 -3.25
C LYS A 246 -21.54 -14.22 -3.90
N LYS A 247 -22.81 -13.81 -3.91
CA LYS A 247 -23.91 -14.58 -4.50
C LYS A 247 -23.82 -14.74 -6.02
N THR A 248 -23.30 -13.73 -6.72
CA THR A 248 -23.27 -13.73 -8.20
C THR A 248 -21.99 -14.32 -8.78
N THR A 249 -20.87 -14.22 -8.07
CA THR A 249 -19.54 -14.56 -8.58
C THR A 249 -18.81 -15.62 -7.76
N GLY A 250 -19.20 -15.82 -6.50
CA GLY A 250 -18.47 -16.63 -5.55
C GLY A 250 -17.32 -15.90 -4.84
N ILE A 251 -17.01 -14.66 -5.22
CA ILE A 251 -15.93 -13.86 -4.63
C ILE A 251 -16.40 -13.25 -3.32
N SER A 252 -15.65 -13.50 -2.25
CA SER A 252 -15.87 -12.86 -0.95
C SER A 252 -14.95 -11.65 -0.79
N GLY A 253 -15.29 -10.76 0.14
CA GLY A 253 -14.48 -9.60 0.40
C GLY A 253 -14.93 -8.80 1.61
N ARG A 254 -14.22 -7.71 1.87
CA ARG A 254 -14.64 -6.63 2.78
C ARG A 254 -14.53 -5.30 2.07
N CYS A 255 -15.34 -4.34 2.52
CA CYS A 255 -15.37 -2.99 1.99
C CYS A 255 -15.36 -2.01 3.16
N ALA A 256 -14.52 -1.00 3.07
CA ALA A 256 -14.47 0.10 4.02
C ALA A 256 -14.44 1.43 3.29
N LEU A 257 -15.18 2.40 3.81
CA LEU A 257 -15.07 3.79 3.38
C LEU A 257 -13.78 4.39 3.96
N SER A 258 -13.00 5.03 3.10
CA SER A 258 -11.81 5.77 3.48
C SER A 258 -11.86 7.18 2.90
N LYS A 259 -11.42 8.17 3.68
CA LYS A 259 -11.27 9.55 3.22
C LYS A 259 -9.80 9.72 2.77
N GLY A 260 -9.59 9.99 1.48
CA GLY A 260 -8.27 10.35 0.98
C GLY A 260 -7.87 11.74 1.49
N LYS A 261 -6.61 11.91 1.90
CA LYS A 261 -6.05 13.23 2.21
C LYS A 261 -5.93 14.05 0.93
N LEU A 262 -6.38 15.30 0.94
CA LEU A 262 -6.20 16.20 -0.21
C LEU A 262 -4.82 16.83 -0.09
N VAL A 263 -3.80 16.04 -0.44
CA VAL A 263 -2.42 16.47 -0.35
C VAL A 263 -2.09 17.40 -1.51
N GLU A 264 -1.68 18.63 -1.21
CA GLU A 264 -1.11 19.56 -2.16
C GLU A 264 0.34 19.87 -1.83
N ARG A 265 1.14 20.20 -2.85
CA ARG A 265 2.51 20.68 -2.63
C ARG A 265 2.47 22.20 -2.51
N ARG A 266 2.83 22.71 -1.34
CA ARG A 266 3.02 24.15 -1.09
C ARG A 266 4.51 24.49 -1.18
N PHE A 267 4.79 25.70 -1.65
CA PHE A 267 6.13 26.28 -1.64
C PHE A 267 6.09 27.52 -0.77
N VAL A 268 7.00 27.60 0.20
CA VAL A 268 7.13 28.75 1.10
C VAL A 268 8.55 29.27 1.00
N GLU A 269 8.69 30.56 0.72
CA GLU A 269 9.99 31.22 0.71
C GLU A 269 10.27 31.80 2.09
N VAL A 270 11.39 31.40 2.68
CA VAL A 270 11.79 31.77 4.04
C VAL A 270 13.12 32.50 3.96
N SER A 271 13.13 33.76 4.40
CA SER A 271 14.36 34.55 4.50
C SER A 271 14.38 35.42 5.74
N LYS A 272 13.23 36.00 6.09
CA LYS A 272 13.06 36.93 7.20
C LYS A 272 11.71 36.67 7.85
N ILE A 273 11.69 36.73 9.18
CA ILE A 273 10.45 36.86 9.97
C ILE A 273 10.52 38.14 10.80
N GLN A 274 9.34 38.71 11.05
CA GLN A 274 9.17 39.74 12.06
C GLN A 274 8.69 39.08 13.34
N GLN A 275 9.51 39.08 14.39
CA GLN A 275 9.09 38.69 15.72
C GLN A 275 8.01 39.67 16.22
N PRO A 276 7.02 39.19 16.98
CA PRO A 276 5.99 40.06 17.51
C PRO A 276 6.59 41.15 18.40
N VAL A 277 6.24 42.40 18.12
CA VAL A 277 6.49 43.53 19.02
C VAL A 277 5.29 43.65 19.95
N TYR A 278 5.54 43.45 21.24
CA TYR A 278 4.50 43.44 22.26
C TYR A 278 4.22 44.85 22.79
N CYS A 279 2.94 45.17 22.96
CA CYS A 279 2.52 46.42 23.57
C CYS A 279 2.97 46.49 25.03
N SER A 280 3.67 47.55 25.41
CA SER A 280 4.17 47.73 26.78
C SER A 280 3.07 47.86 27.85
N GLN A 281 1.82 48.12 27.46
CA GLN A 281 0.69 48.30 28.39
C GLN A 281 -0.18 47.05 28.53
N CYS A 282 -0.54 46.40 27.43
CA CYS A 282 -1.48 45.25 27.44
C CYS A 282 -0.84 43.93 27.01
N ASN A 283 0.43 43.95 26.60
CA ASN A 283 1.17 42.80 26.10
C ASN A 283 0.58 42.14 24.84
N GLU A 284 -0.25 42.86 24.07
CA GLU A 284 -0.72 42.40 22.76
C GLU A 284 0.42 42.46 21.73
N GLY A 285 0.60 41.39 20.95
CA GLY A 285 1.73 41.23 20.01
C GLY A 285 1.37 41.54 18.56
N TYR A 286 2.26 42.25 17.87
CA TYR A 286 2.05 42.67 16.48
C TYR A 286 3.26 42.39 15.60
N THR A 287 3.03 41.90 14.38
CA THR A 287 4.09 41.57 13.40
C THR A 287 4.25 42.62 12.30
N SER A 288 3.46 43.70 12.33
CA SER A 288 3.54 44.81 11.37
C SER A 288 3.59 46.14 12.11
N LYS A 289 4.32 47.13 11.58
CA LYS A 289 4.53 48.41 12.26
C LYS A 289 3.22 49.21 12.41
N LEU A 290 2.90 49.61 13.64
CA LEU A 290 1.72 50.40 13.99
C LEU A 290 2.12 51.65 14.77
N LYS A 291 1.29 52.71 14.70
CA LYS A 291 1.43 53.90 15.57
C LYS A 291 0.75 53.73 16.93
N PHE A 292 -0.33 52.96 16.98
CA PHE A 292 -1.11 52.72 18.18
C PHE A 292 -1.46 51.22 18.29
N CYS A 293 -1.47 50.70 19.50
CA CYS A 293 -1.95 49.35 19.80
C CYS A 293 -3.45 49.26 19.47
N GLU A 294 -3.83 48.31 18.64
CA GLU A 294 -5.23 48.11 18.22
C GLU A 294 -6.14 47.61 19.36
N SER A 295 -5.55 47.01 20.40
CA SER A 295 -6.29 46.47 21.56
C SER A 295 -6.55 47.53 22.64
N CYS A 296 -5.54 48.33 23.01
CA CYS A 296 -5.65 49.28 24.13
C CYS A 296 -5.40 50.76 23.78
N GLY A 297 -5.03 51.07 22.53
CA GLY A 297 -4.75 52.44 22.08
C GLY A 297 -3.41 53.04 22.50
N ASN A 298 -2.56 52.29 23.22
CA ASN A 298 -1.23 52.75 23.62
C ASN A 298 -0.36 53.14 22.41
N ASN A 299 0.49 54.16 22.55
CA ASN A 299 1.40 54.58 21.49
C ASN A 299 2.51 53.52 21.28
N MET A 300 2.68 53.07 20.03
CA MET A 300 3.63 52.04 19.59
C MET A 300 4.73 52.61 18.66
N ASP A 301 4.74 53.91 18.41
CA ASP A 301 5.65 54.56 17.45
C ASP A 301 7.12 54.52 17.92
N SER A 302 7.33 54.45 19.23
CA SER A 302 8.66 54.29 19.87
C SER A 302 9.08 52.84 20.07
N ALA A 303 8.26 51.85 19.70
CA ALA A 303 8.61 50.45 19.87
C ALA A 303 9.72 50.04 18.87
N ASP A 304 10.59 49.11 19.27
CA ASP A 304 11.71 48.66 18.44
C ASP A 304 11.27 47.64 17.39
N TRP A 305 10.74 48.17 16.28
CA TRP A 305 10.35 47.39 15.10
C TRP A 305 11.55 46.92 14.25
N GLY A 306 12.75 47.47 14.49
CA GLY A 306 13.94 47.18 13.68
C GLY A 306 14.66 45.92 14.15
N SER A 307 14.92 45.80 15.45
CA SER A 307 15.63 44.65 16.03
C SER A 307 14.76 43.39 16.14
N SER A 308 13.45 43.53 16.03
CA SER A 308 12.49 42.42 16.02
C SER A 308 12.48 41.63 14.72
N SER A 309 13.33 41.95 13.74
CA SER A 309 13.49 41.12 12.55
C SER A 309 14.59 40.09 12.70
N GLN A 310 14.24 38.82 12.43
CA GLN A 310 15.19 37.73 12.36
C GLN A 310 15.35 37.31 10.90
N MET A 311 16.59 37.31 10.41
CA MET A 311 16.94 36.90 9.06
C MET A 311 17.75 35.61 9.10
N LEU A 312 17.51 34.72 8.14
CA LEU A 312 18.42 33.62 7.85
C LEU A 312 19.69 34.20 7.25
N GLN A 313 20.80 33.99 7.94
CA GLN A 313 22.11 34.49 7.52
C GLN A 313 23.13 33.39 7.50
N SER A 314 23.99 33.41 6.48
CA SER A 314 25.19 32.57 6.40
C SER A 314 26.25 33.01 7.42
N ALA A 315 27.35 32.27 7.49
CA ALA A 315 28.53 32.64 8.29
C ALA A 315 29.14 33.99 7.88
N SER A 316 29.03 34.38 6.60
CA SER A 316 29.51 35.66 6.09
C SER A 316 28.54 36.83 6.38
N GLY A 317 27.38 36.56 6.97
CA GLY A 317 26.35 37.55 7.29
C GLY A 317 25.41 37.89 6.13
N GLU A 318 25.57 37.22 4.99
CA GLU A 318 24.69 37.40 3.82
C GLU A 318 23.32 36.76 4.08
N VAL A 319 22.27 37.43 3.61
CA VAL A 319 20.89 36.97 3.77
C VAL A 319 20.61 35.81 2.83
N ILE A 320 20.11 34.71 3.38
CA ILE A 320 19.75 33.50 2.65
C ILE A 320 18.23 33.45 2.45
N VAL A 321 17.80 33.09 1.24
CA VAL A 321 16.41 32.77 0.93
C VAL A 321 16.31 31.27 0.67
N LEU A 322 15.54 30.56 1.49
CA LEU A 322 15.23 29.15 1.28
C LEU A 322 13.83 28.98 0.70
N LYS A 323 13.73 28.20 -0.38
CA LYS A 323 12.44 27.78 -0.93
C LYS A 323 12.09 26.40 -0.39
N ILE A 324 11.19 26.36 0.59
CA ILE A 324 10.75 25.13 1.24
C ILE A 324 9.60 24.53 0.45
N SER A 325 9.72 23.25 0.09
CA SER A 325 8.62 22.47 -0.49
C SER A 325 8.06 21.55 0.57
N LEU A 326 6.77 21.67 0.85
CA LEU A 326 6.07 20.78 1.79
C LEU A 326 4.82 20.17 1.15
N LEU A 327 4.46 18.99 1.62
CA LEU A 327 3.19 18.36 1.32
C LEU A 327 2.22 18.72 2.45
N SER A 328 1.08 19.30 2.08
CA SER A 328 0.08 19.78 3.03
C SER A 328 -1.27 19.15 2.73
N ASP A 329 -1.96 18.68 3.76
CA ASP A 329 -3.36 18.26 3.67
C ASP A 329 -4.25 19.50 3.69
N LYS A 330 -4.76 19.90 2.52
CA LYS A 330 -5.51 21.15 2.33
C LYS A 330 -6.70 21.31 3.27
N GLU A 331 -7.27 20.21 3.77
CA GLU A 331 -8.43 20.27 4.66
C GLU A 331 -8.06 20.35 6.14
N ASN A 332 -6.86 19.90 6.53
CA ASN A 332 -6.48 19.74 7.94
C ASN A 332 -5.32 20.65 8.36
N ASP A 333 -4.41 20.97 7.44
CA ASP A 333 -3.27 21.83 7.73
C ASP A 333 -3.67 23.30 7.59
N THR A 334 -3.70 24.00 8.73
CA THR A 334 -4.11 25.41 8.81
C THR A 334 -2.94 26.37 9.00
N PHE A 335 -1.70 25.89 8.90
CA PHE A 335 -0.52 26.71 9.14
C PHE A 335 -0.37 27.81 8.08
N SER A 336 -0.29 29.06 8.56
CA SER A 336 0.04 30.22 7.72
C SER A 336 1.49 30.16 7.25
N GLU A 337 1.80 30.91 6.19
CA GLU A 337 3.19 31.00 5.69
C GLU A 337 4.13 31.57 6.77
N ASP A 338 3.66 32.52 7.59
CA ASP A 338 4.43 33.10 8.69
C ASP A 338 4.73 32.06 9.78
N GLN A 339 3.79 31.18 10.12
CA GLN A 339 4.01 30.10 11.08
C GLN A 339 5.05 29.10 10.56
N ILE A 340 4.96 28.76 9.26
CA ILE A 340 5.94 27.88 8.61
C ILE A 340 7.32 28.54 8.60
N ALA A 341 7.41 29.81 8.19
CA ALA A 341 8.66 30.56 8.16
C ALA A 341 9.28 30.67 9.56
N SER A 342 8.48 30.98 10.59
CA SER A 342 8.95 31.06 11.98
C SER A 342 9.53 29.72 12.47
N MET A 343 8.87 28.61 12.15
CA MET A 343 9.36 27.28 12.51
C MET A 343 10.68 26.97 11.79
N VAL A 344 10.74 27.20 10.48
CA VAL A 344 11.93 26.96 9.67
C VAL A 344 13.13 27.75 10.19
N ILE A 345 12.94 29.03 10.52
CA ILE A 345 13.99 29.86 11.11
C ILE A 345 14.40 29.33 12.48
N SER A 346 13.44 28.98 13.34
CA SER A 346 13.77 28.47 14.68
C SER A 346 14.62 27.19 14.66
N VAL A 347 14.45 26.35 13.64
CA VAL A 347 15.19 25.09 13.48
C VAL A 347 16.53 25.31 12.78
N LEU A 348 16.55 26.06 11.67
CA LEU A 348 17.71 26.10 10.79
C LEU A 348 18.67 27.26 11.04
N ASP A 349 18.25 28.35 11.69
CA ASP A 349 19.06 29.58 11.81
C ASP A 349 20.43 29.31 12.44
N ALA A 350 20.48 28.53 13.52
CA ALA A 350 21.73 28.21 14.23
C ALA A 350 22.72 27.42 13.38
N ASN A 351 22.23 26.63 12.41
CA ASN A 351 23.07 25.85 11.52
C ASN A 351 23.47 26.62 10.28
N ILE A 352 22.56 27.37 9.67
CA ILE A 352 22.86 28.19 8.50
C ILE A 352 23.91 29.25 8.82
N ARG A 353 23.90 29.84 10.03
CA ARG A 353 24.93 30.79 10.51
C ARG A 353 26.35 30.22 10.58
N LYS A 354 26.52 28.90 10.46
CA LYS A 354 27.83 28.22 10.45
C LYS A 354 28.30 27.85 9.04
N ILE A 355 27.48 28.11 8.02
CA ILE A 355 27.72 27.70 6.64
C ILE A 355 28.10 28.93 5.81
N GLU A 356 29.21 28.85 5.08
CA GLU A 356 29.59 29.86 4.09
C GLU A 356 28.54 29.92 2.96
N THR A 357 28.20 31.12 2.47
CA THR A 357 27.11 31.32 1.50
C THR A 357 27.20 30.41 0.28
N GLU A 358 28.40 30.24 -0.28
CA GLU A 358 28.64 29.39 -1.45
C GLU A 358 28.25 27.92 -1.21
N LYS A 359 28.38 27.45 0.04
CA LYS A 359 28.07 26.07 0.43
C LYS A 359 26.60 25.84 0.76
N VAL A 360 25.82 26.91 0.97
CA VAL A 360 24.38 26.79 1.30
C VAL A 360 23.61 26.19 0.11
N THR A 361 24.08 26.41 -1.12
CA THR A 361 23.48 25.87 -2.34
C THR A 361 23.92 24.45 -2.69
N ASP A 362 24.89 23.88 -1.95
CA ASP A 362 25.38 22.52 -2.21
C ASP A 362 24.27 21.49 -1.93
N SER A 363 24.08 20.53 -2.84
CA SER A 363 23.04 19.50 -2.72
C SER A 363 23.13 18.74 -1.39
N ALA A 364 24.35 18.37 -0.97
CA ALA A 364 24.57 17.65 0.29
C ALA A 364 24.18 18.49 1.52
N MET A 365 24.38 19.81 1.47
CA MET A 365 23.96 20.71 2.53
C MET A 365 22.44 20.88 2.55
N LEU A 366 21.81 21.09 1.40
CA LEU A 366 20.36 21.18 1.30
C LEU A 366 19.65 19.90 1.78
N GLU A 367 20.21 18.72 1.48
CA GLU A 367 19.74 17.44 2.03
C GLU A 367 19.86 17.39 3.56
N SER A 368 20.98 17.86 4.11
CA SER A 368 21.18 17.91 5.57
C SER A 368 20.18 18.84 6.25
N LEU A 369 19.97 20.06 5.73
CA LEU A 369 19.00 21.03 6.26
C LEU A 369 17.57 20.48 6.15
N SER A 370 17.24 19.83 5.03
CA SER A 370 15.95 19.16 4.85
C SER A 370 15.73 18.04 5.87
N LYS A 371 16.75 17.22 6.14
CA LYS A 371 16.67 16.16 7.15
C LYS A 371 16.43 16.73 8.55
N GLU A 372 17.10 17.81 8.90
CA GLU A 372 16.93 18.48 10.18
C GLU A 372 15.51 19.03 10.37
N LEU A 373 14.96 19.70 9.34
CA LEU A 373 13.55 20.13 9.36
C LEU A 373 12.59 18.95 9.55
N ASN A 374 12.80 17.85 8.83
CA ASN A 374 11.94 16.67 8.94
C ASN A 374 12.01 16.01 10.33
N ILE A 375 13.19 16.03 10.98
CA ILE A 375 13.35 15.53 12.36
C ILE A 375 12.61 16.44 13.35
N ALA A 376 12.72 17.76 13.19
CA ALA A 376 12.05 18.72 14.06
C ALA A 376 10.53 18.66 13.93
N LEU A 377 9.99 18.36 12.74
CA LEU A 377 8.55 18.28 12.47
C LEU A 377 7.91 16.93 12.82
N ALA A 378 8.72 15.89 13.08
CA ALA A 378 8.24 14.57 13.48
C ALA A 378 8.03 14.45 15.00
N ASN A 379 8.59 15.39 15.78
CA ASN A 379 8.44 15.52 17.23
C ASN A 379 7.52 16.69 17.56
#